data_AF-A0A6J7F2D4-F1
#
_entry.id   AF-A0A6J7F2D4-F1
#
_cell.length_a   1.000
_cell.length_b   1.000
_cell.length_c   1.000
_cell.angle_alpha   90.00
_cell.angle_beta   90.00
_cell.angle_gamma   90.00
#
_symmetry.space_group_name_H-M   'P 1'
#
loop_
_entity.id
_entity.type
_entity.pdbx_description
1 polymer ?
#
loop_
_entity_poly.entity_id
_entity_poly.type
_entity_poly.pdbx_seq_one_letter_code
_entity_poly.pdbx_strand_id
1 'polypeptide(L)'
;MSNSPYFDSFDTSEFAHSFPSGPDFLHKYEGMSRDELQAIQENEFKKVLNAAWATPFYQRLWKNAGIGIGDITSLADVPQLPIVDKTAILTDVEEFPPFGSLAIPASGQSGARVIQTTSGTTGAPQPVVWGPWGREVQNLLLGRTYRWLGVNASDVVHGVYGHGLINGGHYIRESVVRYTDATYISAGTGAETRSERQVELIKRFGATVLVGFSDYLLRLAEVVREQGLDPARDLKVRMIIGHLPEGGRAKLEEAWGGVPAFNWYGVADTGILSTEGPERDGLYIWEDANFVEILDSETHAPTPRGETGELVVTSLAKSDLAPLIRFNTHDLTALLPGQGKASLPFDRMAGLLGRSDNMVKLRGINIYPTALSAILINTPSFTGEYYARLEKNQAGSDHLVVVVEVREQSESLRLQIEDHLSSTLGLKIGAEIVGVGETAETTQLTTRQKPIRLVDVRA
;
A
#
# COMPACT_ATOMS: atom_id res chain seq x y z
N MET A 1 27.39 -8.70 -22.44
CA MET A 1 25.94 -8.86 -22.71
C MET A 1 25.47 -9.99 -21.85
N SER A 2 24.39 -9.81 -21.09
CA SER A 2 23.80 -10.92 -20.37
C SER A 2 23.12 -11.86 -21.37
N ASN A 3 22.79 -13.10 -20.98
CA ASN A 3 21.95 -13.98 -21.81
C ASN A 3 20.44 -13.74 -21.53
N SER A 4 20.08 -12.58 -20.99
CA SER A 4 18.73 -12.25 -20.54
C SER A 4 18.20 -11.02 -21.27
N PRO A 5 17.27 -11.19 -22.23
CA PRO A 5 16.61 -10.06 -22.90
C PRO A 5 15.93 -9.08 -21.94
N TYR A 6 15.63 -9.52 -20.71
CA TYR A 6 15.11 -8.66 -19.65
C TYR A 6 16.16 -7.71 -19.07
N PHE A 7 17.36 -8.21 -18.75
CA PHE A 7 18.43 -7.37 -18.19
C PHE A 7 19.22 -6.64 -19.26
N ASP A 8 19.12 -7.07 -20.52
CA ASP A 8 19.69 -6.36 -21.65
C ASP A 8 18.83 -5.16 -22.08
N SER A 9 17.62 -4.99 -21.53
CA SER A 9 16.71 -3.89 -21.89
C SER A 9 16.98 -2.58 -21.14
N PHE A 10 17.91 -2.55 -20.19
CA PHE A 10 18.37 -1.35 -19.49
C PHE A 10 19.81 -1.52 -18.99
N ASP A 11 20.51 -0.41 -18.73
CA ASP A 11 21.86 -0.47 -18.18
C ASP A 11 21.81 -0.79 -16.68
N THR A 12 22.19 -2.01 -16.31
CA THR A 12 22.22 -2.47 -14.91
C THR A 12 23.21 -1.69 -14.02
N SER A 13 24.26 -1.11 -14.58
CA SER A 13 25.22 -0.28 -13.84
C SER A 13 24.63 1.10 -13.57
N GLU A 14 23.98 1.70 -14.57
CA GLU A 14 23.24 2.96 -14.39
C GLU A 14 22.10 2.79 -13.38
N PHE A 15 21.38 1.67 -13.45
CA PHE A 15 20.32 1.31 -12.51
C PHE A 15 20.81 1.29 -11.06
N ALA A 16 21.90 0.58 -10.78
CA ALA A 16 22.47 0.48 -9.42
C ALA A 16 22.95 1.84 -8.88
N HIS A 17 23.47 2.71 -9.75
CA HIS A 17 23.87 4.06 -9.37
C HIS A 17 22.67 4.99 -9.10
N SER A 18 21.62 4.84 -9.90
CA SER A 18 20.41 5.68 -9.82
C SER A 18 19.62 5.35 -8.55
N PHE A 19 19.48 4.07 -8.24
CA PHE A 19 18.75 3.60 -7.07
C PHE A 19 19.67 2.76 -6.18
N PRO A 20 20.44 3.36 -5.26
CA PRO A 20 21.25 2.59 -4.33
C PRO A 20 20.39 1.90 -3.25
N SER A 21 20.96 0.89 -2.60
CA SER A 21 20.37 0.19 -1.44
C SER A 21 21.44 -0.09 -0.39
N GLY A 22 21.03 -0.47 0.84
CA GLY A 22 21.98 -0.74 1.91
C GLY A 22 22.82 0.50 2.31
N PRO A 23 24.11 0.36 2.63
CA PRO A 23 24.95 1.49 3.02
C PRO A 23 25.06 2.59 1.97
N ASP A 24 25.07 2.23 0.68
CA ASP A 24 25.20 3.20 -0.42
C ASP A 24 23.98 4.13 -0.52
N PHE A 25 22.82 3.66 -0.06
CA PHE A 25 21.62 4.49 0.02
C PHE A 25 21.80 5.65 1.00
N LEU A 26 22.24 5.37 2.23
CA LEU A 26 22.50 6.41 3.21
C LEU A 26 23.65 7.30 2.75
N HIS A 27 24.73 6.72 2.20
CA HIS A 27 25.87 7.49 1.68
C HIS A 27 25.47 8.49 0.59
N LYS A 28 24.52 8.12 -0.30
CA LYS A 28 24.05 9.01 -1.37
C LYS A 28 23.18 10.13 -0.84
N TYR A 29 22.22 9.82 0.04
CA TYR A 29 21.14 10.76 0.37
C TYR A 29 21.32 11.48 1.71
N GLU A 30 22.09 10.95 2.67
CA GLU A 30 22.27 11.62 3.96
C GLU A 30 22.96 12.98 3.77
N GLY A 31 22.30 14.04 4.25
CA GLY A 31 22.79 15.42 4.10
C GLY A 31 22.61 16.04 2.70
N MET A 32 22.01 15.33 1.75
CA MET A 32 21.63 15.88 0.44
C MET A 32 20.63 17.03 0.63
N SER A 33 20.77 18.09 -0.17
CA SER A 33 19.83 19.21 -0.18
C SER A 33 18.55 18.89 -0.96
N ARG A 34 17.47 19.64 -0.70
CA ARG A 34 16.22 19.52 -1.48
C ARG A 34 16.43 19.90 -2.95
N ASP A 35 17.31 20.86 -3.24
CA ASP A 35 17.60 21.28 -4.63
C ASP A 35 18.31 20.17 -5.41
N GLU A 36 19.24 19.44 -4.77
CA GLU A 36 19.88 18.27 -5.38
C GLU A 36 18.90 17.13 -5.62
N LEU A 37 18.01 16.84 -4.66
CA LEU A 37 16.95 15.87 -4.84
C LEU A 37 16.01 16.28 -5.98
N GLN A 38 15.60 17.55 -6.03
CA GLN A 38 14.73 18.06 -7.09
C GLN A 38 15.40 17.93 -8.45
N ALA A 39 16.71 18.18 -8.57
CA ALA A 39 17.43 17.97 -9.82
C ALA A 39 17.40 16.51 -10.31
N ILE A 40 17.49 15.54 -9.37
CA ILE A 40 17.31 14.11 -9.68
C ILE A 40 15.88 13.86 -10.17
N GLN A 41 14.88 14.38 -9.45
CA GLN A 41 13.47 14.21 -9.80
C GLN A 41 13.14 14.79 -11.18
N GLU A 42 13.63 15.98 -11.51
CA GLU A 42 13.43 16.63 -12.81
C GLU A 42 14.07 15.83 -13.95
N ASN A 43 15.22 15.19 -13.71
CA ASN A 43 15.85 14.32 -14.71
C ASN A 43 14.99 13.09 -15.01
N GLU A 44 14.48 12.41 -13.98
CA GLU A 44 13.62 11.25 -14.16
C GLU A 44 12.24 11.64 -14.71
N PHE A 45 11.69 12.78 -14.28
CA PHE A 45 10.43 13.31 -14.81
C PHE A 45 10.49 13.54 -16.31
N LYS A 46 11.59 14.10 -16.85
CA LYS A 46 11.75 14.27 -18.30
C LYS A 46 11.66 12.95 -19.06
N LYS A 47 12.21 11.86 -18.52
CA LYS A 47 12.13 10.52 -19.15
C LYS A 47 10.68 10.04 -19.19
N VAL A 48 9.96 10.16 -18.09
CA VAL A 48 8.54 9.74 -17.99
C VAL A 48 7.63 10.63 -18.84
N LEU A 49 7.85 11.95 -18.84
CA LEU A 49 7.11 12.90 -19.65
C LEU A 49 7.27 12.61 -21.15
N ASN A 50 8.50 12.33 -21.61
CA ASN A 50 8.75 11.92 -22.98
C ASN A 50 8.03 10.62 -23.35
N ALA A 51 8.03 9.63 -22.44
CA ALA A 51 7.31 8.38 -22.64
C ALA A 51 5.79 8.60 -22.72
N ALA A 52 5.25 9.46 -21.85
CA ALA A 52 3.83 9.81 -21.84
C ALA A 52 3.40 10.55 -23.11
N TRP A 53 4.19 11.49 -23.64
CA TRP A 53 3.91 12.14 -24.93
C TRP A 53 3.85 11.16 -26.11
N ALA A 54 4.50 10.01 -26.01
CA ALA A 54 4.45 8.93 -26.99
C ALA A 54 3.39 7.85 -26.67
N THR A 55 2.73 7.92 -25.53
CA THR A 55 1.67 6.97 -25.12
C THR A 55 0.30 7.46 -25.60
N PRO A 56 -0.45 6.68 -26.39
CA PRO A 56 -1.72 7.13 -26.96
C PRO A 56 -2.77 7.55 -25.92
N PHE A 57 -2.76 6.95 -24.72
CA PHE A 57 -3.62 7.36 -23.61
C PHE A 57 -3.43 8.86 -23.26
N TYR A 58 -2.18 9.26 -22.98
CA TYR A 58 -1.86 10.64 -22.64
C TYR A 58 -2.00 11.60 -23.81
N GLN A 59 -1.69 11.18 -25.04
CA GLN A 59 -1.93 12.01 -26.23
C GLN A 59 -3.40 12.42 -26.36
N ARG A 60 -4.35 11.49 -26.10
CA ARG A 60 -5.78 11.81 -26.12
C ARG A 60 -6.17 12.67 -24.92
N LEU A 61 -5.75 12.26 -23.72
CA LEU A 61 -6.08 12.95 -22.47
C LEU A 61 -5.63 14.43 -22.50
N TRP A 62 -4.37 14.68 -22.85
CA TRP A 62 -3.80 16.02 -22.88
C TRP A 62 -4.34 16.85 -24.04
N LYS A 63 -4.55 16.26 -25.23
CA LYS A 63 -5.21 16.96 -26.33
C LYS A 63 -6.62 17.42 -25.97
N ASN A 64 -7.41 16.58 -25.28
CA ASN A 64 -8.75 16.93 -24.84
C ASN A 64 -8.74 18.03 -23.76
N ALA A 65 -7.68 18.10 -22.96
CA ALA A 65 -7.45 19.16 -21.98
C ALA A 65 -6.84 20.44 -22.60
N GLY A 66 -6.55 20.46 -23.91
CA GLY A 66 -5.92 21.60 -24.58
C GLY A 66 -4.41 21.75 -24.29
N ILE A 67 -3.75 20.71 -23.78
CA ILE A 67 -2.33 20.70 -23.42
C ILE A 67 -1.53 20.16 -24.60
N GLY A 68 -0.59 20.97 -25.08
CA GLY A 68 0.33 20.68 -26.17
C GLY A 68 1.74 20.33 -25.71
N ILE A 69 2.54 19.83 -26.66
CA ILE A 69 3.96 19.56 -26.43
C ILE A 69 4.66 20.89 -26.10
N GLY A 70 5.38 20.92 -24.98
CA GLY A 70 6.10 22.10 -24.50
C GLY A 70 5.38 22.91 -23.43
N ASP A 71 4.08 22.67 -23.19
CA ASP A 71 3.34 23.33 -22.10
C ASP A 71 3.77 22.81 -20.72
N ILE A 72 4.20 21.55 -20.67
CA ILE A 72 4.72 20.88 -19.47
C ILE A 72 6.19 20.62 -19.70
N THR A 73 7.06 21.16 -18.84
CA THR A 73 8.52 21.03 -18.99
C THR A 73 9.24 20.64 -17.69
N SER A 74 8.55 20.74 -16.56
CA SER A 74 9.09 20.50 -15.22
C SER A 74 8.04 19.94 -14.27
N LEU A 75 8.46 19.46 -13.09
CA LEU A 75 7.53 19.00 -12.06
C LEU A 75 6.61 20.12 -11.56
N ALA A 76 7.05 21.37 -11.63
CA ALA A 76 6.23 22.53 -11.28
C ALA A 76 4.99 22.70 -12.18
N ASP A 77 5.01 22.11 -13.38
CA ASP A 77 3.90 22.18 -14.34
C ASP A 77 2.88 21.04 -14.15
N VAL A 78 3.22 19.99 -13.40
CA VAL A 78 2.35 18.82 -13.16
C VAL A 78 0.94 19.21 -12.69
N PRO A 79 0.73 20.23 -11.82
CA PRO A 79 -0.61 20.64 -11.41
C PRO A 79 -1.54 21.10 -12.55
N GLN A 80 -0.99 21.43 -13.73
CA GLN A 80 -1.77 21.79 -14.92
C GLN A 80 -2.35 20.57 -15.64
N LEU A 81 -1.80 19.38 -15.42
CA LEU A 81 -2.24 18.14 -16.07
C LEU A 81 -3.56 17.62 -15.47
N PRO A 82 -4.46 17.00 -16.23
CA PRO A 82 -5.63 16.34 -15.65
C PRO A 82 -5.22 15.18 -14.74
N ILE A 83 -5.98 14.98 -13.65
CA ILE A 83 -5.84 13.84 -12.75
C ILE A 83 -6.28 12.56 -13.49
N VAL A 84 -5.53 11.48 -13.30
CA VAL A 84 -5.87 10.13 -13.78
C VAL A 84 -6.28 9.28 -12.59
N ASP A 85 -7.37 8.54 -12.67
CA ASP A 85 -7.78 7.60 -11.64
C ASP A 85 -7.98 6.19 -12.22
N LYS A 86 -8.36 5.26 -11.36
CA LYS A 86 -8.71 3.89 -11.75
C LYS A 86 -9.82 3.86 -12.80
N THR A 87 -10.80 4.75 -12.70
CA THR A 87 -11.92 4.86 -13.63
C THR A 87 -11.42 5.17 -15.03
N ALA A 88 -10.53 6.17 -15.19
CA ALA A 88 -9.95 6.54 -16.47
C ALA A 88 -9.17 5.39 -17.11
N ILE A 89 -8.43 4.60 -16.32
CA ILE A 89 -7.69 3.43 -16.83
C ILE A 89 -8.66 2.34 -17.28
N LEU A 90 -9.71 2.05 -16.50
CA LEU A 90 -10.70 1.03 -16.88
C LEU A 90 -11.47 1.42 -18.14
N THR A 91 -11.89 2.68 -18.27
CA THR A 91 -12.51 3.20 -19.50
C THR A 91 -11.58 3.04 -20.71
N ASP A 92 -10.29 3.36 -20.56
CA ASP A 92 -9.31 3.15 -21.63
C ASP A 92 -9.14 1.68 -22.01
N VAL A 93 -9.19 0.76 -21.05
CA VAL A 93 -9.15 -0.69 -21.30
C VAL A 93 -10.38 -1.17 -22.06
N GLU A 94 -11.56 -0.65 -21.74
CA GLU A 94 -12.81 -0.97 -22.43
C GLU A 94 -12.82 -0.44 -23.87
N GLU A 95 -12.33 0.78 -24.09
CA GLU A 95 -12.22 1.38 -25.42
C GLU A 95 -11.11 0.74 -26.28
N PHE A 96 -10.00 0.31 -25.66
CA PHE A 96 -8.81 -0.23 -26.32
C PHE A 96 -8.38 -1.58 -25.73
N PRO A 97 -9.19 -2.65 -25.87
CA PRO A 97 -8.88 -3.95 -25.31
C PRO A 97 -7.61 -4.57 -25.94
N PRO A 98 -6.89 -5.46 -25.22
CA PRO A 98 -7.26 -6.01 -23.91
C PRO A 98 -6.64 -5.29 -22.70
N PHE A 99 -5.67 -4.38 -22.90
CA PHE A 99 -4.90 -3.75 -21.81
C PHE A 99 -4.97 -2.22 -21.78
N GLY A 100 -5.83 -1.63 -22.61
CA GLY A 100 -5.85 -0.20 -22.81
C GLY A 100 -4.71 0.30 -23.68
N SER A 101 -4.79 1.58 -24.02
CA SER A 101 -3.77 2.30 -24.75
C SER A 101 -2.67 2.88 -23.86
N LEU A 102 -2.84 2.85 -22.53
CA LEU A 102 -1.79 3.19 -21.55
C LEU A 102 -0.62 2.21 -21.59
N ALA A 103 -0.88 0.92 -21.81
CA ALA A 103 0.13 -0.15 -21.83
C ALA A 103 0.81 -0.36 -23.19
N ILE A 104 0.69 0.62 -24.12
CA ILE A 104 1.37 0.59 -25.42
C ILE A 104 2.74 1.26 -25.26
N PRO A 105 3.86 0.54 -25.49
CA PRO A 105 5.19 1.13 -25.35
C PRO A 105 5.42 2.25 -26.36
N ALA A 106 5.99 3.35 -25.88
CA ALA A 106 6.40 4.49 -26.71
C ALA A 106 7.36 4.10 -27.85
N SER A 107 8.24 3.12 -27.62
CA SER A 107 9.26 2.70 -28.58
C SER A 107 8.72 1.78 -29.70
N GLY A 108 7.47 1.33 -29.60
CA GLY A 108 6.90 0.30 -30.49
C GLY A 108 7.55 -1.09 -30.34
N GLN A 109 8.55 -1.26 -29.47
CA GLN A 109 9.24 -2.53 -29.27
C GLN A 109 8.49 -3.43 -28.27
N SER A 110 8.39 -4.72 -28.61
CA SER A 110 7.84 -5.73 -27.70
C SER A 110 8.95 -6.23 -26.77
N GLY A 111 9.02 -5.68 -25.56
CA GLY A 111 9.89 -6.18 -24.48
C GLY A 111 9.20 -7.21 -23.58
N ALA A 112 9.94 -7.74 -22.60
CA ALA A 112 9.36 -8.55 -21.54
C ALA A 112 8.35 -7.73 -20.73
N ARG A 113 7.19 -8.32 -20.41
CA ARG A 113 6.11 -7.66 -19.66
C ARG A 113 5.54 -8.61 -18.63
N VAL A 114 5.11 -8.06 -17.51
CA VAL A 114 4.30 -8.78 -16.53
C VAL A 114 2.96 -8.11 -16.41
N ILE A 115 1.89 -8.90 -16.48
CA ILE A 115 0.53 -8.45 -16.26
C ILE A 115 0.09 -8.92 -14.88
N GLN A 116 -0.42 -7.97 -14.11
CA GLN A 116 -1.01 -8.16 -12.81
C GLN A 116 -2.38 -7.48 -12.79
N THR A 117 -3.15 -7.67 -11.73
CA THR A 117 -4.45 -7.03 -11.56
C THR A 117 -4.59 -6.40 -10.18
N THR A 118 -5.44 -5.38 -10.10
CA THR A 118 -5.94 -4.91 -8.80
C THR A 118 -6.91 -5.93 -8.21
N SER A 119 -7.01 -5.99 -6.88
CA SER A 119 -7.79 -6.98 -6.13
C SER A 119 -9.32 -6.76 -6.17
N GLY A 120 -9.86 -6.30 -7.31
CA GLY A 120 -11.22 -5.76 -7.47
C GLY A 120 -12.30 -6.46 -6.63
N THR A 121 -13.11 -5.67 -5.91
CA THR A 121 -14.22 -6.16 -5.08
C THR A 121 -15.57 -6.16 -5.80
N THR A 122 -15.74 -5.44 -6.92
CA THR A 122 -17.09 -5.21 -7.50
C THR A 122 -17.15 -5.06 -9.03
N GLY A 123 -16.09 -5.37 -9.80
CA GLY A 123 -16.09 -5.19 -11.26
C GLY A 123 -14.94 -5.89 -12.01
N ALA A 124 -14.77 -5.56 -13.29
CA ALA A 124 -13.67 -6.06 -14.12
C ALA A 124 -12.31 -5.66 -13.51
N PRO A 125 -11.35 -6.59 -13.38
CA PRO A 125 -10.07 -6.29 -12.76
C PRO A 125 -9.26 -5.33 -13.64
N GLN A 126 -8.80 -4.21 -13.07
CA GLN A 126 -7.91 -3.31 -13.77
C GLN A 126 -6.57 -4.01 -14.06
N PRO A 127 -6.13 -4.10 -15.33
CA PRO A 127 -4.82 -4.61 -15.67
C PRO A 127 -3.74 -3.62 -15.21
N VAL A 128 -2.68 -4.16 -14.62
CA VAL A 128 -1.48 -3.43 -14.22
C VAL A 128 -0.32 -4.06 -14.96
N VAL A 129 0.27 -3.30 -15.87
CA VAL A 129 1.33 -3.80 -16.76
C VAL A 129 2.67 -3.17 -16.37
N TRP A 130 3.67 -4.03 -16.22
CA TRP A 130 5.03 -3.63 -15.86
C TRP A 130 6.02 -4.03 -16.96
N GLY A 131 6.83 -3.06 -17.39
CA GLY A 131 8.04 -3.30 -18.17
C GLY A 131 9.23 -3.62 -17.25
N PRO A 132 10.38 -4.04 -17.83
CA PRO A 132 11.53 -4.49 -17.06
C PRO A 132 12.11 -3.43 -16.13
N TRP A 133 12.19 -2.18 -16.59
CA TRP A 133 12.81 -1.10 -15.81
C TRP A 133 11.94 -0.74 -14.61
N GLY A 134 10.66 -0.36 -14.84
CA GLY A 134 9.76 -0.02 -13.74
C GLY A 134 9.60 -1.17 -12.74
N ARG A 135 9.62 -2.43 -13.23
CA ARG A 135 9.56 -3.62 -12.37
C ARG A 135 10.81 -3.76 -11.49
N GLU A 136 12.01 -3.53 -12.01
CA GLU A 136 13.20 -3.60 -11.16
C GLU A 136 13.29 -2.44 -10.18
N VAL A 137 12.89 -1.24 -10.57
CA VAL A 137 12.87 -0.10 -9.64
C VAL A 137 11.96 -0.39 -8.44
N GLN A 138 10.73 -0.88 -8.63
CA GLN A 138 9.86 -1.24 -7.50
C GLN A 138 10.46 -2.32 -6.58
N ASN A 139 11.13 -3.33 -7.16
CA ASN A 139 11.72 -4.42 -6.39
C ASN A 139 12.89 -3.88 -5.56
N LEU A 140 13.70 -3.01 -6.16
CA LEU A 140 14.83 -2.39 -5.51
C LEU A 140 14.38 -1.49 -4.37
N LEU A 141 13.38 -0.62 -4.58
CA LEU A 141 12.92 0.30 -3.54
C LEU A 141 12.41 -0.43 -2.30
N LEU A 142 11.71 -1.57 -2.46
CA LEU A 142 11.29 -2.38 -1.33
C LEU A 142 12.48 -3.17 -0.74
N GLY A 143 13.41 -3.64 -1.57
CA GLY A 143 14.69 -4.19 -1.11
C GLY A 143 15.50 -3.20 -0.26
N ARG A 144 15.54 -1.94 -0.68
CA ARG A 144 16.13 -0.79 0.03
C ARG A 144 15.44 -0.59 1.37
N THR A 145 14.10 -0.59 1.42
CA THR A 145 13.34 -0.59 2.68
C THR A 145 13.81 -1.70 3.62
N TYR A 146 13.84 -2.94 3.15
CA TYR A 146 14.25 -4.08 3.97
C TYR A 146 15.70 -3.95 4.48
N ARG A 147 16.62 -3.56 3.61
CA ARG A 147 18.03 -3.32 3.97
C ARG A 147 18.18 -2.19 4.99
N TRP A 148 17.43 -1.10 4.82
CA TRP A 148 17.46 0.06 5.72
C TRP A 148 16.92 -0.30 7.11
N LEU A 149 15.91 -1.16 7.19
CA LEU A 149 15.39 -1.72 8.43
C LEU A 149 16.28 -2.82 9.04
N GLY A 150 17.34 -3.25 8.36
CA GLY A 150 18.33 -4.20 8.87
C GLY A 150 18.07 -5.66 8.52
N VAL A 151 17.25 -5.96 7.51
CA VAL A 151 17.14 -7.30 6.92
C VAL A 151 18.41 -7.62 6.15
N ASN A 152 18.97 -8.80 6.38
CA ASN A 152 20.25 -9.23 5.79
C ASN A 152 20.31 -10.74 5.53
N ALA A 153 21.46 -11.22 5.05
CA ALA A 153 21.69 -12.63 4.67
C ALA A 153 21.45 -13.67 5.78
N SER A 154 21.48 -13.26 7.05
CA SER A 154 21.19 -14.16 8.18
C SER A 154 19.69 -14.35 8.43
N ASP A 155 18.83 -13.56 7.77
CA ASP A 155 17.39 -13.61 7.99
C ASP A 155 16.69 -14.68 7.15
N VAL A 156 15.64 -15.23 7.75
CA VAL A 156 14.66 -16.06 7.07
C VAL A 156 13.33 -15.30 7.11
N VAL A 157 12.94 -14.76 5.95
CA VAL A 157 11.75 -13.93 5.77
C VAL A 157 10.56 -14.81 5.43
N HIS A 158 9.50 -14.79 6.25
CA HIS A 158 8.25 -15.49 6.00
C HIS A 158 7.20 -14.52 5.46
N GLY A 159 6.80 -14.71 4.19
CA GLY A 159 5.83 -13.86 3.51
C GLY A 159 4.44 -14.46 3.47
N VAL A 160 3.45 -13.67 3.89
CA VAL A 160 2.02 -14.05 3.87
C VAL A 160 1.23 -13.42 2.71
N TYR A 161 1.94 -12.85 1.74
CA TYR A 161 1.35 -12.28 0.53
C TYR A 161 1.14 -13.36 -0.52
N GLY A 162 -0.06 -13.41 -1.10
CA GLY A 162 -0.35 -14.39 -2.14
C GLY A 162 0.32 -14.12 -3.49
N HIS A 163 0.57 -15.18 -4.24
CA HIS A 163 1.34 -15.17 -5.49
C HIS A 163 0.46 -15.36 -6.74
N GLY A 164 -0.83 -14.99 -6.64
CA GLY A 164 -1.76 -14.89 -7.76
C GLY A 164 -1.51 -13.66 -8.65
N LEU A 165 -2.57 -13.13 -9.28
CA LEU A 165 -2.48 -11.97 -10.19
C LEU A 165 -2.17 -10.63 -9.49
N ILE A 166 -2.28 -10.56 -8.16
CA ILE A 166 -1.99 -9.35 -7.40
C ILE A 166 -0.47 -9.16 -7.29
N ASN A 167 0.01 -7.91 -7.46
CA ASN A 167 1.45 -7.61 -7.48
C ASN A 167 2.21 -8.06 -6.23
N GLY A 168 1.61 -7.84 -5.05
CA GLY A 168 2.20 -8.00 -3.72
C GLY A 168 3.21 -9.14 -3.56
N GLY A 169 2.76 -10.40 -3.62
CA GLY A 169 3.64 -11.55 -3.35
C GLY A 169 4.85 -11.62 -4.27
N HIS A 170 4.66 -11.33 -5.56
CA HIS A 170 5.72 -11.43 -6.56
C HIS A 170 6.84 -10.43 -6.33
N TYR A 171 6.53 -9.13 -6.22
CA TYR A 171 7.60 -8.14 -6.10
C TYR A 171 8.25 -8.18 -4.72
N ILE A 172 7.54 -8.61 -3.67
CA ILE A 172 8.12 -8.86 -2.34
C ILE A 172 9.13 -10.00 -2.41
N ARG A 173 8.77 -11.12 -3.06
CA ARG A 173 9.71 -12.21 -3.32
C ARG A 173 10.96 -11.70 -4.03
N GLU A 174 10.80 -10.97 -5.15
CA GLU A 174 11.93 -10.42 -5.91
C GLU A 174 12.76 -9.45 -5.07
N SER A 175 12.12 -8.61 -4.24
CA SER A 175 12.79 -7.64 -3.37
C SER A 175 13.71 -8.34 -2.37
N VAL A 176 13.22 -9.40 -1.73
CA VAL A 176 14.01 -10.19 -0.78
C VAL A 176 15.16 -10.90 -1.49
N VAL A 177 14.84 -11.72 -2.50
CA VAL A 177 15.85 -12.62 -3.10
C VAL A 177 16.91 -11.89 -3.93
N ARG A 178 16.63 -10.67 -4.41
CA ARG A 178 17.58 -9.90 -5.23
C ARG A 178 18.35 -8.83 -4.47
N TYR A 179 17.80 -8.28 -3.39
CA TYR A 179 18.35 -7.07 -2.76
C TYR A 179 18.66 -7.21 -1.27
N THR A 180 18.37 -8.36 -0.62
CA THR A 180 18.65 -8.53 0.82
C THR A 180 19.58 -9.69 1.19
N ASP A 181 19.82 -10.62 0.26
CA ASP A 181 20.49 -11.92 0.47
C ASP A 181 19.77 -12.84 1.49
N ALA A 182 18.61 -12.44 2.00
CA ALA A 182 17.85 -13.23 2.97
C ALA A 182 17.15 -14.41 2.29
N THR A 183 16.86 -15.46 3.06
CA THR A 183 16.06 -16.59 2.58
C THR A 183 14.58 -16.23 2.63
N TYR A 184 13.83 -16.41 1.53
CA TYR A 184 12.39 -16.13 1.48
C TYR A 184 11.55 -17.41 1.53
N ILE A 185 10.64 -17.50 2.51
CA ILE A 185 9.57 -18.49 2.60
C ILE A 185 8.30 -17.88 2.01
N SER A 186 7.96 -18.33 0.81
CA SER A 186 6.78 -17.92 0.05
C SER A 186 5.53 -18.68 0.51
N ALA A 187 5.10 -18.48 1.76
CA ALA A 187 3.96 -19.22 2.31
C ALA A 187 2.62 -18.82 1.68
N GLY A 188 2.47 -17.57 1.27
CA GLY A 188 1.23 -17.09 0.66
C GLY A 188 0.13 -16.82 1.68
N THR A 189 -1.11 -16.65 1.21
CA THR A 189 -2.27 -16.44 2.08
C THR A 189 -2.69 -17.74 2.79
N GLY A 190 -3.66 -17.64 3.70
CA GLY A 190 -4.27 -18.81 4.34
C GLY A 190 -4.93 -19.80 3.36
N ALA A 191 -5.28 -19.34 2.15
CA ALA A 191 -5.82 -20.18 1.09
C ALA A 191 -4.74 -20.99 0.36
N GLU A 192 -3.53 -20.44 0.19
CA GLU A 192 -2.40 -21.12 -0.45
C GLU A 192 -1.70 -22.05 0.56
N THR A 193 -1.39 -21.54 1.75
CA THR A 193 -0.88 -22.33 2.87
C THR A 193 -1.70 -22.05 4.11
N ARG A 194 -2.40 -23.07 4.60
CA ARG A 194 -3.19 -23.00 5.83
C ARG A 194 -2.39 -22.42 7.00
N SER A 195 -3.04 -21.61 7.83
CA SER A 195 -2.39 -20.90 8.94
C SER A 195 -1.64 -21.82 9.91
N GLU A 196 -2.19 -23.00 10.23
CA GLU A 196 -1.55 -23.98 11.10
C GLU A 196 -0.23 -24.48 10.50
N ARG A 197 -0.24 -24.71 9.18
CA ARG A 197 0.95 -25.10 8.44
C ARG A 197 1.95 -23.95 8.37
N GLN A 198 1.50 -22.70 8.21
CA GLN A 198 2.41 -21.56 8.24
C GLN A 198 3.16 -21.46 9.57
N VAL A 199 2.48 -21.64 10.71
CA VAL A 199 3.13 -21.67 12.03
C VAL A 199 4.18 -22.77 12.13
N GLU A 200 3.86 -23.98 11.65
CA GLU A 200 4.84 -25.08 11.58
C GLU A 200 6.08 -24.70 10.76
N LEU A 201 5.90 -24.00 9.62
CA LEU A 201 6.99 -23.57 8.75
C LEU A 201 7.83 -22.45 9.40
N ILE A 202 7.18 -21.45 10.02
CA ILE A 202 7.82 -20.37 10.78
C ILE A 202 8.77 -20.98 11.82
N LYS A 203 8.27 -21.96 12.60
CA LYS A 203 9.07 -22.65 13.62
C LYS A 203 10.17 -23.53 13.00
N ARG A 204 9.81 -24.37 12.02
CA ARG A 204 10.71 -25.38 11.44
C ARG A 204 11.89 -24.76 10.70
N PHE A 205 11.64 -23.72 9.92
CA PHE A 205 12.68 -23.03 9.16
C PHE A 205 13.29 -21.85 9.92
N GLY A 206 12.80 -21.56 11.13
CA GLY A 206 13.36 -20.54 12.00
C GLY A 206 13.21 -19.13 11.43
N ALA A 207 12.02 -18.78 10.94
CA ALA A 207 11.74 -17.45 10.41
C ALA A 207 12.09 -16.36 11.43
N THR A 208 12.84 -15.35 10.98
CA THR A 208 13.27 -14.21 11.78
C THR A 208 12.50 -12.94 11.45
N VAL A 209 11.99 -12.81 10.22
CA VAL A 209 11.22 -11.63 9.78
C VAL A 209 9.89 -12.09 9.22
N LEU A 210 8.79 -11.45 9.62
CA LEU A 210 7.49 -11.65 8.99
C LEU A 210 7.17 -10.48 8.09
N VAL A 211 6.70 -10.75 6.87
CA VAL A 211 6.21 -9.71 5.96
C VAL A 211 4.77 -9.96 5.55
N GLY A 212 3.89 -8.98 5.75
CA GLY A 212 2.46 -9.21 5.60
C GLY A 212 1.53 -8.04 5.85
N PHE A 213 0.23 -8.33 5.76
CA PHE A 213 -0.83 -7.47 6.29
C PHE A 213 -1.00 -7.74 7.79
N SER A 214 -1.10 -6.67 8.59
CA SER A 214 -1.24 -6.77 10.05
C SER A 214 -2.32 -7.75 10.50
N ASP A 215 -3.47 -7.74 9.83
CA ASP A 215 -4.66 -8.49 10.25
C ASP A 215 -4.42 -10.01 10.17
N TYR A 216 -3.79 -10.47 9.08
CA TYR A 216 -3.44 -11.88 8.94
C TYR A 216 -2.27 -12.28 9.86
N LEU A 217 -1.32 -11.38 10.11
CA LEU A 217 -0.25 -11.63 11.06
C LEU A 217 -0.76 -11.70 12.51
N LEU A 218 -1.80 -10.93 12.87
CA LEU A 218 -2.51 -11.07 14.14
C LEU A 218 -3.18 -12.44 14.24
N ARG A 219 -3.90 -12.87 13.20
CA ARG A 219 -4.49 -14.21 13.15
C ARG A 219 -3.43 -15.31 13.29
N LEU A 220 -2.28 -15.19 12.63
CA LEU A 220 -1.19 -16.16 12.78
C LEU A 220 -0.65 -16.22 14.21
N ALA A 221 -0.52 -15.09 14.90
CA ALA A 221 -0.13 -15.09 16.30
C ALA A 221 -1.14 -15.82 17.21
N GLU A 222 -2.43 -15.77 16.87
CA GLU A 222 -3.44 -16.58 17.57
C GLU A 222 -3.27 -18.07 17.28
N VAL A 223 -3.02 -18.46 16.02
CA VAL A 223 -2.75 -19.85 15.66
C VAL A 223 -1.50 -20.41 16.35
N VAL A 224 -0.47 -19.58 16.55
CA VAL A 224 0.72 -19.95 17.35
C VAL A 224 0.28 -20.39 18.75
N ARG A 225 -0.57 -19.60 19.42
CA ARG A 225 -1.09 -19.91 20.75
C ARG A 225 -2.03 -21.12 20.75
N GLU A 226 -2.88 -21.27 19.74
CA GLU A 226 -3.76 -22.44 19.55
C GLU A 226 -2.96 -23.75 19.43
N GLN A 227 -1.76 -23.70 18.87
CA GLN A 227 -0.83 -24.84 18.80
C GLN A 227 0.00 -25.04 20.08
N GLY A 228 -0.31 -24.31 21.16
CA GLY A 228 0.40 -24.40 22.44
C GLY A 228 1.81 -23.82 22.40
N LEU A 229 2.09 -22.91 21.47
CA LEU A 229 3.37 -22.22 21.34
C LEU A 229 3.25 -20.77 21.84
N ASP A 230 4.36 -20.25 22.33
CA ASP A 230 4.53 -18.85 22.71
C ASP A 230 5.33 -18.11 21.62
N PRO A 231 4.79 -17.02 21.01
CA PRO A 231 5.50 -16.28 19.97
C PRO A 231 6.88 -15.75 20.37
N ALA A 232 7.06 -15.34 21.64
CA ALA A 232 8.31 -14.76 22.13
C ALA A 232 9.36 -15.82 22.50
N ARG A 233 8.91 -16.98 22.99
CA ARG A 233 9.80 -18.03 23.50
C ARG A 233 10.11 -19.14 22.50
N ASP A 234 9.13 -19.53 21.69
CA ASP A 234 9.22 -20.73 20.86
C ASP A 234 9.57 -20.43 19.39
N LEU A 235 9.54 -19.16 18.98
CA LEU A 235 9.84 -18.70 17.63
C LEU A 235 11.04 -17.74 17.62
N LYS A 236 11.65 -17.55 16.44
CA LYS A 236 12.84 -16.69 16.24
C LYS A 236 12.50 -15.33 15.65
N VAL A 237 11.21 -14.99 15.56
CA VAL A 237 10.76 -13.75 14.95
C VAL A 237 11.34 -12.57 15.74
N ARG A 238 12.03 -11.67 15.05
CA ARG A 238 12.66 -10.46 15.62
C ARG A 238 12.10 -9.17 15.03
N MET A 239 11.30 -9.26 13.97
CA MET A 239 10.82 -8.09 13.23
C MET A 239 9.60 -8.43 12.38
N ILE A 240 8.71 -7.45 12.22
CA ILE A 240 7.59 -7.50 11.29
C ILE A 240 7.67 -6.28 10.36
N ILE A 241 7.51 -6.49 9.05
CA ILE A 241 7.55 -5.40 8.06
C ILE A 241 6.37 -5.56 7.10
N GLY A 242 5.47 -4.60 7.02
CA GLY A 242 4.23 -4.83 6.30
C GLY A 242 3.34 -3.62 6.15
N HIS A 243 2.08 -3.89 5.81
CA HIS A 243 1.02 -2.87 5.82
C HIS A 243 0.41 -2.83 7.22
N LEU A 244 0.61 -1.72 7.90
CA LEU A 244 0.07 -1.47 9.23
C LEU A 244 -0.93 -0.30 9.17
N PRO A 245 -2.21 -0.51 9.50
CA PRO A 245 -3.14 0.59 9.68
C PRO A 245 -2.74 1.42 10.89
N GLU A 246 -3.19 2.68 10.91
CA GLU A 246 -2.98 3.56 12.05
C GLU A 246 -3.56 2.95 13.34
N GLY A 247 -2.82 3.05 14.44
CA GLY A 247 -3.15 2.41 15.73
C GLY A 247 -2.81 0.91 15.81
N GLY A 248 -2.81 0.16 14.71
CA GLY A 248 -2.66 -1.31 14.73
C GLY A 248 -1.30 -1.85 15.19
N ARG A 249 -0.26 -1.01 15.25
CA ARG A 249 1.12 -1.43 15.56
C ARG A 249 1.24 -2.08 16.94
N ALA A 250 0.83 -1.38 18.00
CA ALA A 250 1.08 -1.84 19.37
C ALA A 250 0.48 -3.24 19.62
N LYS A 251 -0.74 -3.45 19.10
CA LYS A 251 -1.42 -4.74 19.14
C LYS A 251 -0.66 -5.84 18.40
N LEU A 252 -0.12 -5.53 17.23
CA LEU A 252 0.67 -6.47 16.44
C LEU A 252 2.00 -6.82 17.12
N GLU A 253 2.71 -5.82 17.66
CA GLU A 253 3.95 -6.04 18.40
C GLU A 253 3.68 -6.90 19.65
N GLU A 254 2.66 -6.58 20.44
CA GLU A 254 2.25 -7.36 21.61
C GLU A 254 1.88 -8.81 21.23
N ALA A 255 1.09 -8.98 20.17
CA ALA A 255 0.67 -10.30 19.70
C ALA A 255 1.87 -11.21 19.34
N TRP A 256 2.99 -10.62 18.92
CA TRP A 256 4.22 -11.32 18.56
C TRP A 256 5.34 -11.18 19.61
N GLY A 257 5.01 -10.89 20.86
CA GLY A 257 5.99 -10.91 21.95
C GLY A 257 6.83 -9.65 22.10
N GLY A 258 6.33 -8.51 21.61
CA GLY A 258 7.00 -7.21 21.68
C GLY A 258 8.02 -6.97 20.57
N VAL A 259 8.03 -7.78 19.52
CA VAL A 259 8.95 -7.60 18.39
C VAL A 259 8.60 -6.32 17.63
N PRO A 260 9.60 -5.57 17.13
CA PRO A 260 9.36 -4.35 16.41
C PRO A 260 8.62 -4.58 15.08
N ALA A 261 7.55 -3.83 14.83
CA ALA A 261 6.84 -3.79 13.56
C ALA A 261 7.06 -2.45 12.82
N PHE A 262 7.18 -2.49 11.49
CA PHE A 262 7.44 -1.35 10.61
C PHE A 262 6.46 -1.30 9.44
N ASN A 263 6.03 -0.10 9.10
CA ASN A 263 5.08 0.15 8.03
C ASN A 263 5.76 0.53 6.71
N TRP A 264 5.17 0.11 5.60
CA TRP A 264 5.44 0.66 4.28
C TRP A 264 4.13 0.68 3.48
N TYR A 265 4.09 1.57 2.48
CA TYR A 265 2.92 1.77 1.65
C TYR A 265 3.25 1.67 0.16
N GLY A 266 2.32 1.10 -0.59
CA GLY A 266 2.38 1.02 -2.04
C GLY A 266 1.04 0.62 -2.64
N VAL A 267 0.88 0.90 -3.94
CA VAL A 267 -0.27 0.50 -4.75
C VAL A 267 0.20 -0.30 -5.96
N ALA A 268 -0.69 -1.07 -6.57
CA ALA A 268 -0.30 -1.96 -7.67
C ALA A 268 0.31 -1.18 -8.84
N ASP A 269 -0.18 0.02 -9.11
CA ASP A 269 0.15 0.87 -10.25
C ASP A 269 1.55 1.48 -10.17
N THR A 270 2.00 1.84 -8.97
CA THR A 270 3.29 2.54 -8.71
C THR A 270 4.33 1.66 -8.03
N GLY A 271 3.92 0.55 -7.40
CA GLY A 271 4.79 -0.23 -6.51
C GLY A 271 4.86 0.40 -5.12
N ILE A 272 5.99 0.18 -4.43
CA ILE A 272 6.25 0.83 -3.13
C ILE A 272 6.43 2.34 -3.34
N LEU A 273 5.77 3.13 -2.48
CA LEU A 273 5.81 4.59 -2.48
C LEU A 273 6.58 5.13 -1.28
N SER A 274 6.36 4.53 -0.10
CA SER A 274 6.94 5.06 1.13
C SER A 274 7.17 3.99 2.19
N THR A 275 8.07 4.27 3.14
CA THR A 275 8.39 3.37 4.24
C THR A 275 8.79 4.11 5.50
N GLU A 276 8.58 3.50 6.64
CA GLU A 276 9.22 3.95 7.87
C GLU A 276 10.71 3.62 7.85
N GLY A 277 11.49 4.50 8.47
CA GLY A 277 12.86 4.19 8.89
C GLY A 277 12.91 3.53 10.27
N PRO A 278 14.10 3.09 10.72
CA PRO A 278 14.30 2.50 12.04
C PRO A 278 13.76 3.33 13.22
N GLU A 279 13.69 4.65 13.06
CA GLU A 279 13.19 5.62 14.05
C GLU A 279 11.67 5.72 14.15
N ARG A 280 10.92 5.17 13.18
CA ARG A 280 9.45 5.20 13.10
C ARG A 280 8.85 6.61 13.17
N ASP A 281 9.45 7.54 12.44
CA ASP A 281 9.07 8.94 12.39
C ASP A 281 8.23 9.23 11.14
N GLY A 282 7.18 8.45 10.88
CA GLY A 282 6.38 8.55 9.65
C GLY A 282 7.01 7.84 8.44
N LEU A 283 6.28 7.85 7.32
CA LEU A 283 6.62 7.12 6.10
C LEU A 283 7.42 8.03 5.15
N TYR A 284 8.71 7.82 4.99
CA TYR A 284 9.53 8.51 3.99
C TYR A 284 9.10 8.11 2.59
N ILE A 285 8.84 9.09 1.73
CA ILE A 285 8.47 8.88 0.33
C ILE A 285 9.74 8.63 -0.47
N TRP A 286 9.74 7.62 -1.33
CA TRP A 286 10.82 7.38 -2.29
C TRP A 286 10.76 8.41 -3.42
N GLU A 287 11.14 9.64 -3.07
CA GLU A 287 11.03 10.81 -3.94
C GLU A 287 12.00 10.75 -5.13
N ASP A 288 13.05 9.94 -5.05
CA ASP A 288 13.93 9.61 -6.19
C ASP A 288 13.22 8.79 -7.29
N ALA A 289 12.05 8.23 -6.99
CA ALA A 289 11.26 7.43 -7.91
C ALA A 289 9.79 7.89 -8.04
N ASN A 290 9.36 8.86 -7.23
CA ASN A 290 7.97 9.31 -7.16
C ASN A 290 7.90 10.81 -6.85
N PHE A 291 6.97 11.51 -7.47
CA PHE A 291 6.55 12.83 -7.08
C PHE A 291 5.12 12.75 -6.55
N VAL A 292 4.85 13.31 -5.37
CA VAL A 292 3.54 13.19 -4.71
C VAL A 292 2.92 14.55 -4.45
N GLU A 293 1.61 14.63 -4.66
CA GLU A 293 0.76 15.72 -4.24
C GLU A 293 -0.24 15.16 -3.21
N ILE A 294 -0.59 15.94 -2.19
CA ILE A 294 -1.76 15.68 -1.35
C ILE A 294 -2.80 16.71 -1.73
N LEU A 295 -3.91 16.27 -2.31
CA LEU A 295 -4.94 17.15 -2.85
C LEU A 295 -6.22 17.04 -2.03
N ASP A 296 -6.91 18.16 -1.84
CA ASP A 296 -8.26 18.15 -1.29
C ASP A 296 -9.21 17.41 -2.24
N SER A 297 -10.02 16.51 -1.69
CA SER A 297 -10.86 15.59 -2.49
C SER A 297 -11.99 16.26 -3.26
N GLU A 298 -12.36 17.51 -2.93
CA GLU A 298 -13.44 18.23 -3.61
C GLU A 298 -12.89 19.30 -4.57
N THR A 299 -11.88 20.05 -4.12
CA THR A 299 -11.31 21.18 -4.87
C THR A 299 -10.12 20.79 -5.73
N HIS A 300 -9.51 19.63 -5.47
CA HIS A 300 -8.24 19.18 -6.07
C HIS A 300 -7.08 20.17 -5.91
N ALA A 301 -7.17 21.07 -4.93
CA ALA A 301 -6.10 21.98 -4.57
C ALA A 301 -5.11 21.28 -3.61
N PRO A 302 -3.80 21.58 -3.68
CA PRO A 302 -2.83 21.05 -2.73
C PRO A 302 -3.19 21.42 -1.28
N THR A 303 -3.10 20.44 -0.38
CA THR A 303 -3.32 20.67 1.05
C THR A 303 -2.06 21.20 1.74
N PRO A 304 -2.20 22.03 2.78
CA PRO A 304 -1.09 22.35 3.68
C PRO A 304 -0.48 21.10 4.32
N ARG A 305 0.81 21.16 4.65
CA ARG A 305 1.46 20.07 5.42
C ARG A 305 0.77 19.87 6.76
N GLY A 306 0.49 18.62 7.10
CA GLY A 306 -0.28 18.20 8.26
C GLY A 306 -1.78 18.07 8.00
N GLU A 307 -2.30 18.59 6.88
CA GLU A 307 -3.70 18.46 6.51
C GLU A 307 -3.94 17.26 5.58
N THR A 308 -4.98 16.50 5.89
CA THR A 308 -5.37 15.29 5.16
C THR A 308 -5.93 15.64 3.78
N GLY A 309 -5.50 14.89 2.77
CA GLY A 309 -6.09 14.88 1.43
C GLY A 309 -5.84 13.55 0.73
N GLU A 310 -6.22 13.47 -0.54
CA GLU A 310 -5.98 12.34 -1.43
C GLU A 310 -4.53 12.34 -1.92
N LEU A 311 -3.89 11.18 -1.83
CA LEU A 311 -2.57 10.97 -2.38
C LEU A 311 -2.61 10.80 -3.90
N VAL A 312 -2.02 11.76 -4.60
CA VAL A 312 -1.85 11.78 -6.05
C VAL A 312 -0.38 11.61 -6.40
N VAL A 313 -0.07 10.69 -7.32
CA VAL A 313 1.29 10.25 -7.59
C VAL A 313 1.64 10.40 -9.06
N THR A 314 2.80 10.99 -9.32
CA THR A 314 3.53 10.85 -10.58
C THR A 314 4.72 9.91 -10.36
N SER A 315 4.67 8.73 -10.96
CA SER A 315 5.76 7.75 -10.86
C SER A 315 6.89 8.13 -11.81
N LEU A 316 8.04 8.50 -11.24
CA LEU A 316 9.26 8.86 -11.97
C LEU A 316 10.01 7.61 -12.46
N ALA A 317 9.69 6.44 -11.91
CA ALA A 317 10.30 5.17 -12.23
C ALA A 317 9.69 4.45 -13.45
N LYS A 318 8.56 4.90 -14.00
CA LYS A 318 7.81 4.21 -15.06
C LYS A 318 7.98 4.88 -16.43
N SER A 319 9.20 4.90 -16.95
CA SER A 319 9.50 5.49 -18.27
C SER A 319 9.48 4.48 -19.43
N ASP A 320 9.57 3.17 -19.13
CA ASP A 320 9.67 2.12 -20.15
C ASP A 320 8.31 1.61 -20.63
N LEU A 321 7.32 1.54 -19.73
CA LEU A 321 5.98 1.06 -20.04
C LEU A 321 4.94 1.58 -19.04
N ALA A 322 3.74 1.92 -19.55
CA ALA A 322 2.62 2.40 -18.76
C ALA A 322 3.02 3.55 -17.80
N PRO A 323 3.52 4.68 -18.34
CA PRO A 323 3.85 5.84 -17.51
C PRO A 323 2.64 6.26 -16.70
N LEU A 324 2.86 6.75 -15.48
CA LEU A 324 1.79 7.09 -14.57
C LEU A 324 2.04 8.48 -13.99
N ILE A 325 1.39 9.48 -14.58
CA ILE A 325 1.47 10.89 -14.23
C ILE A 325 0.16 11.34 -13.63
N ARG A 326 0.25 11.99 -12.47
CA ARG A 326 -0.85 12.58 -11.70
C ARG A 326 -1.99 11.59 -11.40
N PHE A 327 -1.62 10.37 -10.99
CA PHE A 327 -2.55 9.30 -10.66
C PHE A 327 -3.09 9.41 -9.24
N ASN A 328 -4.40 9.56 -9.10
CA ASN A 328 -5.08 9.57 -7.82
C ASN A 328 -5.27 8.15 -7.30
N THR A 329 -4.64 7.86 -6.17
CA THR A 329 -4.77 6.56 -5.50
C THR A 329 -6.11 6.42 -4.78
N HIS A 330 -6.78 7.55 -4.49
CA HIS A 330 -7.90 7.72 -3.57
C HIS A 330 -7.59 7.35 -2.11
N ASP A 331 -6.32 7.10 -1.77
CA ASP A 331 -5.90 6.86 -0.40
C ASP A 331 -5.66 8.20 0.32
N LEU A 332 -6.17 8.31 1.55
CA LEU A 332 -6.12 9.54 2.35
C LEU A 332 -4.94 9.53 3.32
N THR A 333 -4.17 10.61 3.28
CA THR A 333 -2.97 10.83 4.10
C THR A 333 -2.63 12.32 4.16
N ALA A 334 -1.54 12.67 4.81
CA ALA A 334 -1.02 14.03 4.88
C ALA A 334 0.51 14.03 4.76
N LEU A 335 1.09 15.06 4.14
CA LEU A 335 2.52 15.32 4.24
C LEU A 335 2.86 15.83 5.64
N LEU A 336 3.84 15.22 6.30
CA LEU A 336 4.24 15.63 7.63
C LEU A 336 5.09 16.92 7.57
N PRO A 337 4.94 17.80 8.57
CA PRO A 337 5.79 18.98 8.70
C PRO A 337 7.19 18.60 9.22
N GLY A 338 8.18 19.39 8.82
CA GLY A 338 9.57 19.28 9.32
C GLY A 338 10.36 18.11 8.73
N GLN A 339 11.68 18.21 8.84
CA GLN A 339 12.61 17.16 8.41
C GLN A 339 12.52 15.94 9.33
N GLY A 340 12.68 14.75 8.75
CA GLY A 340 12.73 13.49 9.51
C GLY A 340 14.05 13.31 10.25
N LYS A 341 14.05 12.43 11.27
CA LYS A 341 15.24 12.16 12.08
C LYS A 341 16.38 11.44 11.33
N ALA A 342 16.12 10.85 10.17
CA ALA A 342 17.12 10.12 9.38
C ALA A 342 18.03 11.04 8.53
N SER A 343 17.87 12.36 8.60
CA SER A 343 18.66 13.33 7.82
C SER A 343 18.63 13.09 6.30
N LEU A 344 17.54 12.47 5.82
CA LEU A 344 17.27 12.26 4.40
C LEU A 344 16.58 13.49 3.81
N PRO A 345 16.79 13.80 2.52
CA PRO A 345 16.13 14.91 1.84
C PRO A 345 14.65 14.61 1.58
N PHE A 346 14.18 13.39 1.83
CA PHE A 346 12.84 12.95 1.49
C PHE A 346 11.78 13.48 2.46
N ASP A 347 10.66 13.86 1.88
CA ASP A 347 9.43 14.14 2.59
C ASP A 347 8.88 12.87 3.23
N ARG A 348 8.07 13.10 4.27
CA ARG A 348 7.39 12.04 5.01
C ARG A 348 5.90 12.24 4.90
N MET A 349 5.16 11.15 4.88
CA MET A 349 3.70 11.12 4.96
C MET A 349 3.23 10.42 6.22
N ALA A 350 2.03 10.77 6.67
CA ALA A 350 1.32 10.05 7.71
C ALA A 350 0.93 8.64 7.23
N GLY A 351 0.50 7.78 8.16
CA GLY A 351 -0.18 6.53 7.80
C GLY A 351 -1.44 6.79 6.97
N LEU A 352 -1.98 5.74 6.34
CA LEU A 352 -3.23 5.88 5.62
C LEU A 352 -4.42 5.85 6.59
N LEU A 353 -5.34 6.80 6.42
CA LEU A 353 -6.61 6.84 7.14
C LEU A 353 -7.65 5.92 6.49
N GLY A 354 -7.59 5.80 5.16
CA GLY A 354 -8.53 5.00 4.39
C GLY A 354 -8.59 5.46 2.96
N ARG A 355 -9.66 5.09 2.25
CA ARG A 355 -9.89 5.53 0.88
C ARG A 355 -11.11 6.43 0.76
N SER A 356 -10.99 7.51 -0.01
CA SER A 356 -12.09 8.41 -0.36
C SER A 356 -13.17 7.72 -1.19
N ASP A 357 -12.81 6.78 -2.06
CA ASP A 357 -13.75 6.01 -2.88
C ASP A 357 -14.53 4.93 -2.09
N ASN A 358 -14.04 4.54 -0.90
CA ASN A 358 -14.74 3.65 0.04
C ASN A 358 -15.39 4.43 1.20
N MET A 359 -15.44 5.75 1.11
CA MET A 359 -16.02 6.62 2.12
C MET A 359 -17.54 6.51 2.11
N VAL A 360 -18.12 6.35 3.29
CA VAL A 360 -19.56 6.42 3.49
C VAL A 360 -19.92 7.82 3.94
N LYS A 361 -20.66 8.56 3.10
CA LYS A 361 -21.24 9.84 3.48
C LYS A 361 -22.54 9.61 4.23
N LEU A 362 -22.50 9.67 5.56
CA LEU A 362 -23.67 9.49 6.41
C LEU A 362 -24.08 10.83 7.03
N ARG A 363 -25.21 11.38 6.56
CA ARG A 363 -25.79 12.65 7.07
C ARG A 363 -24.81 13.84 7.04
N GLY A 364 -23.99 13.91 5.98
CA GLY A 364 -23.01 14.98 5.79
C GLY A 364 -21.65 14.74 6.46
N ILE A 365 -21.48 13.63 7.18
CA ILE A 365 -20.21 13.24 7.79
C ILE A 365 -19.58 12.12 6.94
N ASN A 366 -18.30 12.29 6.62
CA ASN A 366 -17.52 11.30 5.87
C ASN A 366 -16.95 10.27 6.83
N ILE A 367 -17.33 9.01 6.65
CA ILE A 367 -16.87 7.89 7.48
C ILE A 367 -16.03 6.95 6.63
N TYR A 368 -14.82 6.66 7.12
CA TYR A 368 -13.88 5.75 6.47
C TYR A 368 -13.88 4.42 7.22
N PRO A 369 -14.41 3.33 6.63
CA PRO A 369 -14.53 2.04 7.30
C PRO A 369 -13.19 1.52 7.87
N THR A 370 -12.07 1.76 7.19
CA THR A 370 -10.72 1.39 7.66
C THR A 370 -10.26 2.21 8.88
N ALA A 371 -10.70 3.45 9.01
CA ALA A 371 -10.33 4.33 10.13
C ALA A 371 -11.05 3.95 11.44
N LEU A 372 -12.15 3.18 11.36
CA LEU A 372 -12.89 2.73 12.55
C LEU A 372 -12.01 1.87 13.47
N SER A 373 -10.99 1.19 12.94
CA SER A 373 -10.03 0.41 13.73
C SER A 373 -9.35 1.23 14.83
N ALA A 374 -8.96 2.48 14.54
CA ALA A 374 -8.31 3.38 15.49
C ALA A 374 -9.26 3.82 16.62
N ILE A 375 -10.57 3.89 16.34
CA ILE A 375 -11.60 4.19 17.34
C ILE A 375 -11.84 2.95 18.23
N LEU A 376 -11.91 1.77 17.62
CA LEU A 376 -12.19 0.51 18.32
C LEU A 376 -11.01 -0.03 19.13
N ILE A 377 -9.80 0.47 18.93
CA ILE A 377 -8.59 -0.17 19.46
C ILE A 377 -8.55 -0.27 20.99
N ASN A 378 -9.20 0.67 21.68
CA ASN A 378 -9.28 0.71 23.15
C ASN A 378 -10.54 0.02 23.71
N THR A 379 -11.36 -0.60 22.86
CA THR A 379 -12.54 -1.34 23.28
C THR A 379 -12.13 -2.62 24.02
N PRO A 380 -12.65 -2.87 25.24
CA PRO A 380 -12.41 -4.11 25.96
C PRO A 380 -12.77 -5.34 25.13
N SER A 381 -11.92 -6.36 25.19
CA SER A 381 -12.15 -7.65 24.50
C SER A 381 -12.16 -7.59 22.97
N PHE A 382 -11.85 -6.46 22.33
CA PHE A 382 -11.81 -6.33 20.86
C PHE A 382 -10.69 -7.19 20.24
N THR A 383 -11.05 -8.08 19.31
CA THR A 383 -10.07 -8.98 18.68
C THR A 383 -9.22 -8.28 17.62
N GLY A 384 -9.68 -7.13 17.11
CA GLY A 384 -9.05 -6.43 15.98
C GLY A 384 -9.89 -6.55 14.71
N GLU A 385 -10.82 -7.50 14.67
CA GLU A 385 -11.65 -7.76 13.51
C GLU A 385 -13.01 -7.08 13.60
N TYR A 386 -13.39 -6.46 12.49
CA TYR A 386 -14.65 -5.74 12.35
C TYR A 386 -14.98 -5.49 10.87
N TYR A 387 -16.23 -5.10 10.60
CA TYR A 387 -16.59 -4.46 9.35
C TYR A 387 -17.75 -3.49 9.57
N ALA A 388 -17.84 -2.49 8.70
CA ALA A 388 -18.99 -1.60 8.66
C ALA A 388 -20.03 -2.18 7.71
N ARG A 389 -21.27 -2.29 8.17
CA ARG A 389 -22.44 -2.65 7.36
C ARG A 389 -23.30 -1.42 7.17
N LEU A 390 -23.43 -0.99 5.92
CA LEU A 390 -24.29 0.13 5.54
C LEU A 390 -25.64 -0.41 5.08
N GLU A 391 -26.69 0.00 5.77
CA GLU A 391 -28.04 -0.55 5.60
C GLU A 391 -29.10 0.56 5.64
N LYS A 392 -30.33 0.23 5.23
CA LYS A 392 -31.51 1.08 5.43
C LYS A 392 -32.18 0.69 6.75
N ASN A 393 -32.41 1.66 7.64
CA ASN A 393 -33.22 1.42 8.83
C ASN A 393 -34.72 1.26 8.47
N GLN A 394 -35.55 0.93 9.46
CA GLN A 394 -37.01 0.77 9.27
C GLN A 394 -37.71 2.00 8.69
N ALA A 395 -37.13 3.19 8.83
CA ALA A 395 -37.64 4.44 8.27
C ALA A 395 -37.06 4.77 6.88
N GLY A 396 -36.33 3.84 6.25
CA GLY A 396 -35.71 4.01 4.93
C GLY A 396 -34.51 4.96 4.91
N SER A 397 -34.01 5.36 6.08
CA SER A 397 -32.83 6.22 6.21
C SER A 397 -31.55 5.38 6.26
N ASP A 398 -30.47 5.92 5.71
CA ASP A 398 -29.16 5.27 5.80
C ASP A 398 -28.73 5.15 7.27
N HIS A 399 -28.21 3.98 7.60
CA HIS A 399 -27.77 3.58 8.92
C HIS A 399 -26.50 2.75 8.80
N LEU A 400 -25.47 3.13 9.54
CA LEU A 400 -24.21 2.39 9.59
C LEU A 400 -24.17 1.58 10.89
N VAL A 401 -24.01 0.27 10.77
CA VAL A 401 -23.78 -0.65 11.89
C VAL A 401 -22.35 -1.15 11.80
N VAL A 402 -21.58 -0.99 12.86
CA VAL A 402 -20.24 -1.57 12.96
C VAL A 402 -20.37 -2.92 13.65
N VAL A 403 -20.06 -3.99 12.92
CA VAL A 403 -20.00 -5.36 13.45
C VAL A 403 -18.60 -5.58 13.99
N VAL A 404 -18.48 -5.78 15.30
CA VAL A 404 -17.22 -5.82 16.04
C VAL A 404 -17.03 -7.19 16.65
N GLU A 405 -15.90 -7.83 16.35
CA GLU A 405 -15.56 -9.12 16.92
C GLU A 405 -14.90 -8.96 18.30
N VAL A 406 -15.46 -9.65 19.30
CA VAL A 406 -15.02 -9.56 20.70
C VAL A 406 -14.83 -10.94 21.32
N ARG A 407 -13.90 -11.04 22.28
CA ARG A 407 -13.67 -12.26 23.07
C ARG A 407 -14.79 -12.54 24.06
N GLU A 408 -15.38 -11.49 24.61
CA GLU A 408 -16.45 -11.57 25.62
C GLU A 408 -17.62 -10.70 25.17
N GLN A 409 -18.79 -11.30 25.00
CA GLN A 409 -19.98 -10.60 24.56
C GLN A 409 -20.82 -10.15 25.76
N SER A 410 -21.15 -8.86 25.82
CA SER A 410 -22.15 -8.34 26.75
C SER A 410 -22.91 -7.17 26.14
N GLU A 411 -24.17 -7.01 26.54
CA GLU A 411 -24.99 -5.88 26.10
C GLU A 411 -24.40 -4.54 26.58
N SER A 412 -23.74 -4.53 27.74
CA SER A 412 -23.03 -3.35 28.23
C SER A 412 -21.86 -2.95 27.34
N LEU A 413 -21.08 -3.91 26.83
CA LEU A 413 -19.98 -3.67 25.91
C LEU A 413 -20.51 -3.16 24.56
N ARG A 414 -21.58 -3.78 24.04
CA ARG A 414 -22.23 -3.33 22.79
C ARG A 414 -22.64 -1.85 22.88
N LEU A 415 -23.30 -1.46 23.97
CA LEU A 415 -23.73 -0.07 24.20
C LEU A 415 -22.54 0.89 24.38
N GLN A 416 -21.46 0.46 25.03
CA GLN A 416 -20.23 1.26 25.15
C GLN A 416 -19.57 1.51 23.79
N ILE A 417 -19.52 0.48 22.93
CA ILE A 417 -19.01 0.62 21.56
C ILE A 417 -19.88 1.58 20.76
N GLU A 418 -21.21 1.43 20.85
CA GLU A 418 -22.18 2.30 20.17
C GLU A 418 -21.99 3.77 20.58
N ASP A 419 -21.84 4.04 21.88
CA ASP A 419 -21.63 5.37 22.43
C ASP A 419 -20.25 5.94 22.04
N HIS A 420 -19.18 5.12 22.09
CA HIS A 420 -17.84 5.55 21.72
C HIS A 420 -17.72 5.89 20.23
N LEU A 421 -18.27 5.04 19.35
CA LEU A 421 -18.33 5.32 17.91
C LEU A 421 -19.16 6.57 17.64
N SER A 422 -20.33 6.68 18.27
CA SER A 422 -21.26 7.79 18.00
C SER A 422 -20.71 9.14 18.47
N SER A 423 -20.09 9.17 19.65
CA SER A 423 -19.45 10.37 20.20
C SER A 423 -18.24 10.81 19.40
N THR A 424 -17.39 9.86 18.98
CA THR A 424 -16.18 10.15 18.19
C THR A 424 -16.52 10.64 16.79
N LEU A 425 -17.53 10.04 16.14
CA LEU A 425 -17.92 10.39 14.77
C LEU A 425 -18.92 11.54 14.71
N GLY A 426 -19.59 11.88 15.81
CA GLY A 426 -20.56 12.98 15.88
C GLY A 426 -21.94 12.66 15.31
N LEU A 427 -22.28 11.38 15.13
CA LEU A 427 -23.59 10.91 14.69
C LEU A 427 -23.91 9.54 15.29
N LYS A 428 -25.20 9.16 15.30
CA LYS A 428 -25.60 7.83 15.77
C LYS A 428 -25.08 6.73 14.82
N ILE A 429 -24.23 5.87 15.35
CA ILE A 429 -23.69 4.66 14.71
C ILE A 429 -24.15 3.45 15.50
N GLY A 430 -24.70 2.44 14.83
CA GLY A 430 -25.08 1.18 15.48
C GLY A 430 -23.86 0.30 15.74
N ALA A 431 -23.95 -0.56 16.76
CA ALA A 431 -22.96 -1.59 17.03
C ALA A 431 -23.62 -2.96 17.16
N GLU A 432 -23.02 -3.95 16.50
CA GLU A 432 -23.30 -5.38 16.67
C GLU A 432 -22.01 -6.04 17.17
N ILE A 433 -22.11 -6.91 18.18
CA ILE A 433 -20.95 -7.65 18.70
C ILE A 433 -21.09 -9.12 18.35
N VAL A 434 -20.01 -9.71 17.87
CA VAL A 434 -19.95 -11.11 17.44
C VAL A 434 -18.77 -11.83 18.08
N GLY A 435 -18.82 -13.16 18.11
CA GLY A 435 -17.81 -14.02 18.69
C GLY A 435 -16.60 -14.20 17.78
N VAL A 436 -15.49 -14.65 18.37
CA VAL A 436 -14.22 -14.87 17.66
C VAL A 436 -14.43 -15.76 16.42
N GLY A 437 -14.02 -15.26 15.25
CA GLY A 437 -14.10 -15.95 13.96
C GLY A 437 -15.40 -15.75 13.18
N GLU A 438 -16.44 -15.14 13.78
CA GLU A 438 -17.74 -14.96 13.11
C GLU A 438 -17.69 -13.88 12.02
N THR A 439 -16.69 -13.00 12.02
CA THR A 439 -16.52 -12.00 10.95
C THR A 439 -15.75 -12.54 9.73
N ALA A 440 -15.02 -13.64 9.88
CA ALA A 440 -13.98 -14.05 8.93
C ALA A 440 -14.50 -14.39 7.52
N GLU A 441 -15.73 -14.92 7.41
CA GLU A 441 -16.35 -15.22 6.12
C GLU A 441 -16.69 -13.92 5.36
N THR A 442 -17.33 -12.97 6.06
CA THR A 442 -17.72 -11.67 5.50
C THR A 442 -16.51 -10.81 5.14
N THR A 443 -15.53 -10.73 6.05
CA THR A 443 -14.31 -9.94 5.81
C THR A 443 -13.35 -10.63 4.85
N GLN A 444 -13.54 -11.94 4.62
CA GLN A 444 -12.64 -12.79 3.84
C GLN A 444 -11.19 -12.72 4.34
N LEU A 445 -11.02 -12.61 5.66
CA LEU A 445 -9.74 -12.36 6.34
C LEU A 445 -8.63 -13.37 5.96
N THR A 446 -9.01 -14.63 5.72
CA THR A 446 -8.06 -15.71 5.44
C THR A 446 -7.87 -15.99 3.94
N THR A 447 -8.76 -15.48 3.08
CA THR A 447 -8.77 -15.77 1.65
C THR A 447 -8.30 -14.59 0.81
N ARG A 448 -8.48 -13.35 1.28
CA ARG A 448 -8.02 -12.12 0.61
C ARG A 448 -6.73 -11.58 1.23
N GLN A 449 -6.02 -10.77 0.43
CA GLN A 449 -4.88 -9.97 0.92
C GLN A 449 -5.33 -8.79 1.80
N LYS A 450 -6.40 -8.10 1.41
CA LYS A 450 -7.00 -7.00 2.18
C LYS A 450 -8.42 -7.41 2.61
N PRO A 451 -8.73 -7.45 3.92
CA PRO A 451 -10.06 -7.76 4.40
C PRO A 451 -11.10 -6.74 3.92
N ILE A 452 -12.34 -7.19 3.70
CA ILE A 452 -13.47 -6.33 3.40
C ILE A 452 -13.87 -5.61 4.69
N ARG A 453 -13.80 -4.27 4.69
CA ARG A 453 -14.18 -3.43 5.84
C ARG A 453 -15.52 -2.69 5.65
N LEU A 454 -16.12 -2.75 4.46
CA LEU A 454 -17.43 -2.17 4.16
C LEU A 454 -18.28 -3.18 3.40
N VAL A 455 -19.51 -3.37 3.87
CA VAL A 455 -20.55 -4.16 3.22
C VAL A 455 -21.77 -3.27 3.06
N ASP A 456 -22.10 -2.89 1.83
CA ASP A 456 -23.28 -2.10 1.52
C ASP A 456 -24.45 -3.02 1.15
N VAL A 457 -25.47 -3.04 1.98
CA VAL A 457 -26.70 -3.82 1.82
C VAL A 457 -27.92 -2.92 1.62
N ARG A 458 -27.72 -1.64 1.27
CA ARG A 458 -28.81 -0.76 0.84
C ARG A 458 -29.35 -1.28 -0.50
N ALA A 459 -30.56 -1.84 -0.47
CA ALA A 459 -31.31 -2.23 -1.66
C ALA A 459 -31.89 -1.01 -2.38
#